data_AF-A0A1H5W574-F1
#
_entry.id   AF-A0A1H5W574-F1
#
_cell.length_a   1.000
_cell.length_b   1.000
_cell.length_c   1.000
_cell.angle_alpha   90.00
_cell.angle_beta   90.00
_cell.angle_gamma   90.00
#
_symmetry.space_group_name_H-M   'P 1'
#
loop_
_entity.id
_entity.type
_entity.pdbx_description
1 polymer ?
#
loop_
_entity_poly.entity_id
_entity_poly.type
_entity_poly.pdbx_seq_one_letter_code
_entity_poly.pdbx_strand_id
1 'polypeptide(L)'
;MLFWKKETQLDRIKNKLEKAMRKDTAFSVFGASSHKYRVYEKLTAKELADWQAKNQVTLPEPYAQFLTRVGNGGAGPYYGIYSIEKATSYTGSALTTKCVLHPGMTKEEWNHLTDPLINDEDISDLEYDAVRDRVLGGMLCIGTQGCEYDMYLVLEGKHRGKIVYTSDFYPDHPFFFVYEDNFLDWYERWLDEIILDYDIAWFGTRMPGDENALIQVYQNAPNEEIKSKALDGMFKFKKISQPTVDFLESVAEQGQNDRTTAIQLICKTSIDAGRDFLLELLHSESNEDFLQALYILNWYGKSSDLAEFIQVIVQSLDRVHDPETLRHVGYVLESSGAITLQNFAPFLCHNDSNIQTAAIYATRSCNDKSESWEIIQQMFMGGGKEVVKNSIHYWGIIPHEKLLPYYKAAWPEYKSKNNFREKFIDCLKELNLPDDYFDKE
;
A
#
# COMPACT_ATOMS: atom_id res chain seq x y z
N MET A 1 27.71 -34.70 34.47
CA MET A 1 27.26 -34.49 33.09
C MET A 1 26.15 -33.45 33.10
N LEU A 2 26.45 -32.20 32.72
CA LEU A 2 25.37 -31.26 32.39
C LEU A 2 24.86 -31.61 30.99
N PHE A 3 23.64 -32.15 30.92
CA PHE A 3 22.93 -32.28 29.66
C PHE A 3 22.49 -30.87 29.24
N TRP A 4 23.23 -30.24 28.33
CA TRP A 4 22.78 -29.03 27.67
C TRP A 4 21.58 -29.41 26.80
N LYS A 5 20.37 -29.08 27.25
CA LYS A 5 19.15 -29.30 26.47
C LYS A 5 19.23 -28.40 25.23
N LYS A 6 19.30 -29.00 24.04
CA LYS A 6 19.35 -28.26 22.77
C LYS A 6 18.08 -27.39 22.67
N GLU A 7 18.26 -26.09 22.43
CA GLU A 7 17.16 -25.14 22.31
C GLU A 7 16.23 -25.54 21.16
N THR A 8 14.92 -25.68 21.43
CA THR A 8 13.93 -26.01 20.41
C THR A 8 13.41 -24.75 19.71
N GLN A 9 12.84 -24.87 18.52
CA GLN A 9 12.22 -23.75 17.80
C GLN A 9 11.18 -23.00 18.66
N LEU A 10 10.38 -23.75 19.42
CA LEU A 10 9.37 -23.19 20.32
C LEU A 10 10.01 -22.41 21.49
N ASP A 11 11.19 -22.82 21.96
CA ASP A 11 11.94 -22.08 22.98
C ASP A 11 12.49 -20.77 22.37
N ARG A 12 12.99 -20.81 21.13
CA ARG A 12 13.41 -19.60 20.39
C ARG A 12 12.24 -18.64 20.19
N ILE A 13 11.08 -19.11 19.76
CA ILE A 13 9.87 -18.29 19.56
C ILE A 13 9.49 -17.55 20.84
N LYS A 14 9.47 -18.25 21.99
CA LYS A 14 9.19 -17.61 23.29
C LYS A 14 10.20 -16.52 23.62
N ASN A 15 11.49 -16.82 23.44
CA ASN A 15 12.56 -15.85 23.67
C ASN A 15 12.45 -14.65 22.71
N LYS A 16 12.06 -14.89 21.46
CA LYS A 16 11.89 -13.87 20.42
C LYS A 16 10.66 -12.99 20.66
N LEU A 17 9.56 -13.50 21.22
CA LEU A 17 8.42 -12.68 21.65
C LEU A 17 8.84 -11.60 22.65
N GLU A 18 9.66 -11.96 23.64
CA GLU A 18 10.20 -10.99 24.60
C GLU A 18 11.15 -9.97 23.93
N LYS A 19 12.00 -10.43 23.00
CA LYS A 19 12.92 -9.55 22.25
C LYS A 19 12.16 -8.57 21.35
N ALA A 20 11.15 -9.06 20.62
CA ALA A 20 10.29 -8.24 19.77
C ALA A 20 9.55 -7.18 20.61
N MET A 21 9.00 -7.56 21.76
CA MET A 21 8.39 -6.61 22.70
C MET A 21 9.35 -5.53 23.19
N ARG A 22 10.61 -5.88 23.46
CA ARG A 22 11.65 -4.90 23.87
C ARG A 22 12.10 -4.01 22.71
N LYS A 23 12.05 -4.51 21.48
CA LYS A 23 12.37 -3.74 20.27
C LYS A 23 11.27 -2.74 19.94
N ASP A 24 10.01 -3.17 20.03
CA ASP A 24 8.82 -2.34 19.77
C ASP A 24 8.15 -1.86 21.07
N THR A 25 8.89 -1.12 21.89
CA THR A 25 8.39 -0.62 23.19
C THR A 25 7.20 0.33 23.08
N ALA A 26 7.03 0.99 21.93
CA ALA A 26 5.91 1.87 21.64
C ALA A 26 4.69 1.14 21.05
N PHE A 27 4.79 -0.17 20.78
CA PHE A 27 3.77 -0.96 20.08
C PHE A 27 3.36 -0.35 18.73
N SER A 28 4.36 0.11 17.98
CA SER A 28 4.23 0.79 16.68
C SER A 28 4.09 -0.17 15.51
N VAL A 29 4.50 -1.44 15.68
CA VAL A 29 4.21 -2.48 14.69
C VAL A 29 2.70 -2.63 14.57
N PHE A 30 2.21 -2.74 13.34
CA PHE A 30 0.78 -2.88 13.07
C PHE A 30 0.16 -4.03 13.88
N GLY A 31 -0.88 -3.72 14.65
CA GLY A 31 -1.59 -4.63 15.55
C GLY A 31 -0.92 -4.93 16.91
N ALA A 32 0.35 -4.55 17.10
CA ALA A 32 1.06 -4.76 18.36
C ALA A 32 0.43 -4.02 19.55
N SER A 33 -0.23 -2.88 19.33
CA SER A 33 -0.94 -2.14 20.38
C SER A 33 -2.09 -2.93 21.00
N SER A 34 -2.67 -3.87 20.25
CA SER A 34 -3.75 -4.76 20.67
C SER A 34 -3.23 -5.96 21.47
N HIS A 35 -2.34 -6.77 20.87
CA HIS A 35 -1.89 -8.03 21.50
C HIS A 35 -0.66 -7.84 22.43
N LYS A 36 0.09 -6.75 22.29
CA LYS A 36 1.26 -6.39 23.13
C LYS A 36 2.29 -7.50 23.28
N TYR A 37 2.50 -8.26 22.20
CA TYR A 37 3.33 -9.47 22.16
C TYR A 37 2.97 -10.56 23.18
N ARG A 38 1.75 -10.55 23.71
CA ARG A 38 1.24 -11.58 24.64
C ARG A 38 0.45 -12.64 23.88
N VAL A 39 0.83 -13.89 24.09
CA VAL A 39 0.04 -15.06 23.67
C VAL A 39 -1.00 -15.41 24.73
N TYR A 40 -2.08 -16.09 24.33
CA TYR A 40 -3.09 -16.58 25.25
C TYR A 40 -2.61 -17.83 26.02
N GLU A 41 -3.43 -18.30 26.95
CA GLU A 41 -3.14 -19.53 27.69
C GLU A 41 -3.04 -20.73 26.75
N LYS A 42 -2.19 -21.70 27.11
CA LYS A 42 -1.93 -22.88 26.26
C LYS A 42 -3.09 -23.86 26.38
N LEU A 43 -3.37 -24.57 25.29
CA LEU A 43 -4.23 -25.74 25.35
C LEU A 43 -3.52 -26.89 26.07
N THR A 44 -4.28 -27.63 26.87
CA THR A 44 -3.89 -28.96 27.32
C THR A 44 -3.95 -29.96 26.16
N ALA A 45 -3.21 -31.06 26.27
CA ALA A 45 -3.27 -32.14 25.29
C ALA A 45 -4.69 -32.71 25.14
N LYS A 46 -5.48 -32.70 26.21
CA LYS A 46 -6.87 -33.15 26.21
C LYS A 46 -7.76 -32.20 25.41
N GLU A 47 -7.70 -30.90 25.68
CA GLU A 47 -8.51 -29.91 24.94
C GLU A 47 -8.22 -29.94 23.44
N LEU A 48 -6.95 -30.06 23.06
CA LEU A 48 -6.57 -30.20 21.66
C LEU A 48 -7.13 -31.50 21.05
N ALA A 49 -7.01 -32.63 21.76
CA ALA A 49 -7.54 -33.91 21.28
C ALA A 49 -9.07 -33.88 21.13
N ASP A 50 -9.78 -33.29 22.10
CA ASP A 50 -11.23 -33.14 22.09
C ASP A 50 -11.67 -32.24 20.92
N TRP A 51 -10.95 -31.14 20.65
CA TRP A 51 -11.22 -30.25 19.51
C TRP A 51 -11.00 -30.97 18.17
N GLN A 52 -9.89 -31.69 18.01
CA GLN A 52 -9.58 -32.45 16.79
C GLN A 52 -10.62 -33.55 16.53
N ALA A 53 -11.03 -34.28 17.57
CA ALA A 53 -12.07 -35.30 17.46
C ALA A 53 -13.43 -34.69 17.08
N LYS A 54 -13.82 -33.58 17.70
CA LYS A 54 -15.07 -32.87 17.40
C LYS A 54 -15.13 -32.41 15.94
N ASN A 55 -14.03 -31.87 15.41
CA ASN A 55 -13.95 -31.33 14.05
C ASN A 55 -13.49 -32.37 13.01
N GLN A 56 -13.20 -33.60 13.43
CA GLN A 56 -12.75 -34.71 12.58
C GLN A 56 -11.48 -34.38 11.75
N VAL A 57 -10.61 -33.53 12.29
CA VAL A 57 -9.36 -33.12 11.65
C VAL A 57 -8.19 -33.33 12.57
N THR A 58 -7.01 -33.59 12.00
CA THR A 58 -5.74 -33.53 12.73
C THR A 58 -5.04 -32.25 12.33
N LEU A 59 -4.64 -31.41 13.31
CA LEU A 59 -3.92 -30.17 13.04
C LEU A 59 -2.50 -30.45 12.53
N PRO A 60 -1.93 -29.57 11.69
CA PRO A 60 -0.51 -29.61 11.39
C PRO A 60 0.34 -29.58 12.66
N GLU A 61 1.25 -30.54 12.79
CA GLU A 61 2.06 -30.75 14.00
C GLU A 61 2.74 -29.45 14.49
N PRO A 62 3.34 -28.60 13.62
CA PRO A 62 3.91 -27.32 14.06
C PRO A 62 2.89 -26.39 14.74
N TYR A 63 1.66 -26.32 14.23
CA TYR A 63 0.59 -25.51 14.81
C TYR A 63 0.02 -26.13 16.09
N ALA A 64 -0.17 -27.45 16.13
CA ALA A 64 -0.57 -28.18 17.33
C ALA A 64 0.42 -27.97 18.50
N GLN A 65 1.72 -28.01 18.20
CA GLN A 65 2.77 -27.71 19.18
C GLN A 65 2.76 -26.25 19.62
N PHE A 66 2.47 -25.30 18.72
CA PHE A 66 2.33 -23.89 19.09
C PHE A 66 1.21 -23.71 20.13
N LEU A 67 0.01 -24.25 19.87
CA LEU A 67 -1.15 -24.10 20.75
C LEU A 67 -0.92 -24.69 22.15
N THR A 68 -0.20 -25.80 22.24
CA THR A 68 0.02 -26.52 23.51
C THR A 68 1.28 -26.09 24.26
N ARG A 69 2.28 -25.53 23.57
CA ARG A 69 3.58 -25.19 24.18
C ARG A 69 3.84 -23.69 24.26
N VAL A 70 3.28 -22.88 23.36
CA VAL A 70 3.43 -21.42 23.32
C VAL A 70 2.17 -20.75 23.86
N GLY A 71 1.04 -20.86 23.15
CA GLY A 71 -0.25 -20.30 23.57
C GLY A 71 -1.37 -20.56 22.55
N ASN A 72 -2.62 -20.58 22.99
CA ASN A 72 -3.82 -20.74 22.15
C ASN A 72 -4.16 -19.46 21.39
N GLY A 73 -3.25 -18.98 20.54
CA GLY A 73 -3.38 -17.69 19.84
C GLY A 73 -2.82 -16.50 20.65
N GLY A 74 -3.31 -15.29 20.34
CA GLY A 74 -2.82 -14.02 20.88
C GLY A 74 -1.85 -13.34 19.92
N ALA A 75 -0.66 -12.99 20.40
CA ALA A 75 0.34 -12.31 19.58
C ALA A 75 0.65 -13.03 18.27
N GLY A 76 0.74 -12.27 17.19
CA GLY A 76 1.03 -12.71 15.83
C GLY A 76 1.07 -11.51 14.90
N PRO A 77 1.39 -11.70 13.61
CA PRO A 77 1.34 -10.62 12.64
C PRO A 77 -0.08 -10.03 12.54
N TYR A 78 -0.15 -8.78 12.10
CA TYR A 78 -1.40 -8.03 11.99
C TYR A 78 -2.20 -8.03 13.31
N TYR A 79 -3.49 -8.38 13.28
CA TYR A 79 -4.33 -8.41 14.48
C TYR A 79 -4.07 -9.61 15.41
N GLY A 80 -3.05 -10.41 15.12
CA GLY A 80 -2.67 -11.57 15.92
C GLY A 80 -3.33 -12.86 15.46
N ILE A 81 -3.08 -13.93 16.22
CA ILE A 81 -3.60 -15.27 15.98
C ILE A 81 -4.85 -15.48 16.83
N TYR A 82 -5.92 -15.95 16.22
CA TYR A 82 -7.14 -16.35 16.91
C TYR A 82 -6.89 -17.53 17.85
N SER A 83 -7.65 -17.60 18.94
CA SER A 83 -7.76 -18.86 19.68
C SER A 83 -8.40 -19.92 18.81
N ILE A 84 -8.18 -21.20 19.09
CA ILE A 84 -8.72 -22.27 18.24
C ILE A 84 -10.26 -22.23 18.16
N GLU A 85 -10.92 -21.78 19.23
CA GLU A 85 -12.37 -21.60 19.28
C GLU A 85 -12.83 -20.48 18.36
N LYS A 86 -12.14 -19.33 18.41
CA LYS A 86 -12.42 -18.21 17.51
C LYS A 86 -12.09 -18.58 16.06
N ALA A 87 -10.96 -19.24 15.81
CA ALA A 87 -10.60 -19.73 14.49
C ALA A 87 -11.70 -20.63 13.89
N THR A 88 -12.28 -21.50 14.72
CA THR A 88 -13.40 -22.36 14.32
C THR A 88 -14.64 -21.54 13.99
N SER A 89 -14.99 -20.51 14.77
CA SER A 89 -16.18 -19.69 14.52
C SER A 89 -16.10 -18.86 13.24
N TYR A 90 -14.88 -18.51 12.80
CA TYR A 90 -14.64 -17.78 11.55
C TYR A 90 -14.42 -18.70 10.35
N THR A 91 -14.31 -20.02 10.56
CA THR A 91 -14.11 -20.98 9.47
C THR A 91 -15.44 -21.62 9.06
N GLY A 92 -15.61 -21.86 7.75
CA GLY A 92 -16.74 -22.63 7.22
C GLY A 92 -16.79 -24.08 7.74
N SER A 93 -17.82 -24.81 7.36
CA SER A 93 -18.08 -26.15 7.91
C SER A 93 -17.16 -27.24 7.33
N ALA A 94 -16.47 -26.93 6.23
CA ALA A 94 -15.72 -27.85 5.39
C ALA A 94 -14.24 -28.07 5.79
N LEU A 95 -13.93 -28.19 7.09
CA LEU A 95 -12.56 -28.39 7.57
C LEU A 95 -11.91 -29.70 7.06
N THR A 96 -12.70 -30.74 6.79
CA THR A 96 -12.22 -32.05 6.31
C THR A 96 -12.07 -32.12 4.79
N THR A 97 -12.52 -31.11 4.07
CA THR A 97 -12.39 -31.02 2.61
C THR A 97 -10.93 -30.85 2.23
N LYS A 98 -10.53 -31.27 1.03
CA LYS A 98 -9.16 -31.00 0.54
C LYS A 98 -9.06 -29.57 0.06
N CYS A 99 -8.04 -28.85 0.50
CA CYS A 99 -7.73 -27.53 -0.02
C CYS A 99 -7.45 -27.60 -1.52
N VAL A 100 -8.20 -26.80 -2.28
CA VAL A 100 -8.09 -26.69 -3.74
C VAL A 100 -7.08 -25.62 -4.16
N LEU A 101 -6.75 -24.67 -3.28
CA LEU A 101 -5.77 -23.62 -3.56
C LEU A 101 -4.37 -24.21 -3.65
N HIS A 102 -3.60 -23.73 -4.62
CA HIS A 102 -2.20 -24.10 -4.78
C HIS A 102 -1.35 -22.92 -5.24
N PRO A 103 -0.03 -22.93 -4.96
CA PRO A 103 0.89 -21.96 -5.54
C PRO A 103 0.82 -21.99 -7.07
N GLY A 104 0.82 -20.81 -7.70
CA GLY A 104 0.79 -20.66 -9.15
C GLY A 104 -0.56 -20.96 -9.82
N MET A 105 -1.66 -21.04 -9.05
CA MET A 105 -3.02 -21.06 -9.62
C MET A 105 -3.24 -19.84 -10.51
N THR A 106 -3.79 -20.04 -11.70
CA THR A 106 -3.97 -18.93 -12.65
C THR A 106 -5.20 -18.08 -12.29
N LYS A 107 -5.26 -16.85 -12.84
CA LYS A 107 -6.43 -15.99 -12.67
C LYS A 107 -7.70 -16.62 -13.23
N GLU A 108 -7.59 -17.34 -14.35
CA GLU A 108 -8.71 -18.02 -15.00
C GLU A 108 -9.23 -19.18 -14.13
N GLU A 109 -8.32 -19.98 -13.55
CA GLU A 109 -8.68 -21.06 -12.62
C GLU A 109 -9.38 -20.50 -11.38
N TRP A 110 -8.85 -19.43 -10.79
CA TRP A 110 -9.46 -18.75 -9.65
C TRP A 110 -10.84 -18.19 -9.98
N ASN A 111 -10.94 -17.39 -11.05
CA ASN A 111 -12.19 -16.73 -11.45
C ASN A 111 -13.28 -17.77 -11.73
N HIS A 112 -12.95 -18.91 -12.33
CA HIS A 112 -13.91 -20.00 -12.53
C HIS A 112 -14.38 -20.64 -11.21
N LEU A 113 -13.48 -20.78 -10.24
CA LEU A 113 -13.80 -21.36 -8.93
C LEU A 113 -14.74 -20.46 -8.10
N THR A 114 -14.61 -19.13 -8.25
CA THR A 114 -15.39 -18.15 -7.50
C THR A 114 -16.53 -17.49 -8.27
N ASP A 115 -16.69 -17.78 -9.56
CA ASP A 115 -17.71 -17.18 -10.43
C ASP A 115 -19.11 -17.11 -9.78
N PRO A 116 -19.63 -18.20 -9.15
CA PRO A 116 -20.94 -18.13 -8.50
C PRO A 116 -21.00 -17.17 -7.31
N LEU A 117 -19.89 -16.93 -6.61
CA LEU A 117 -19.85 -16.05 -5.43
C LEU A 117 -19.82 -14.57 -5.82
N ILE A 118 -19.44 -14.26 -7.07
CA ILE A 118 -19.19 -12.89 -7.54
C ILE A 118 -20.29 -12.43 -8.49
N ASN A 119 -20.71 -13.29 -9.41
CA ASN A 119 -21.53 -12.89 -10.56
C ASN A 119 -23.00 -13.32 -10.46
N ASP A 120 -23.35 -14.17 -9.49
CA ASP A 120 -24.73 -14.64 -9.30
C ASP A 120 -25.40 -13.86 -8.15
N GLU A 121 -26.14 -12.81 -8.50
CA GLU A 121 -26.90 -12.00 -7.54
C GLU A 121 -28.08 -12.75 -6.91
N ASP A 122 -28.54 -13.85 -7.54
CA ASP A 122 -29.68 -14.65 -7.11
C ASP A 122 -29.25 -15.97 -6.41
N ILE A 123 -27.95 -16.15 -6.14
CA ILE A 123 -27.42 -17.32 -5.46
C ILE A 123 -28.08 -17.52 -4.09
N SER A 124 -28.58 -18.72 -3.84
CA SER A 124 -29.17 -19.03 -2.53
C SER A 124 -28.09 -19.12 -1.44
N ASP A 125 -28.43 -18.78 -0.19
CA ASP A 125 -27.50 -18.91 0.96
C ASP A 125 -26.83 -20.30 1.04
N LEU A 126 -27.60 -21.36 0.77
CA LEU A 126 -27.10 -22.75 0.78
C LEU A 126 -26.08 -23.02 -0.33
N GLU A 127 -26.30 -22.45 -1.52
CA GLU A 127 -25.39 -22.60 -2.64
C GLU A 127 -24.13 -21.73 -2.44
N TYR A 128 -24.31 -20.52 -1.94
CA TYR A 128 -23.22 -19.63 -1.54
C TYR A 128 -22.30 -20.33 -0.53
N ASP A 129 -22.87 -20.87 0.55
CA ASP A 129 -22.13 -21.61 1.57
C ASP A 129 -21.40 -22.82 0.98
N ALA A 130 -22.04 -23.58 0.08
CA ALA A 130 -21.43 -24.74 -0.55
C ALA A 130 -20.27 -24.38 -1.48
N VAL A 131 -20.37 -23.27 -2.23
CA VAL A 131 -19.28 -22.79 -3.09
C VAL A 131 -18.15 -22.24 -2.23
N ARG A 132 -18.45 -21.43 -1.21
CA ARG A 132 -17.47 -20.94 -0.23
C ARG A 132 -16.73 -22.08 0.47
N ASP A 133 -17.43 -23.11 0.92
CA ASP A 133 -16.86 -24.30 1.56
C ASP A 133 -16.01 -25.14 0.59
N ARG A 134 -16.26 -25.05 -0.72
CA ARG A 134 -15.39 -25.65 -1.75
C ARG A 134 -14.10 -24.86 -1.93
N VAL A 135 -14.18 -23.52 -1.96
CA VAL A 135 -13.01 -22.65 -2.18
C VAL A 135 -12.08 -22.64 -0.96
N LEU A 136 -12.66 -22.46 0.23
CA LEU A 136 -11.94 -22.32 1.48
C LEU A 136 -11.83 -23.63 2.28
N GLY A 137 -12.40 -24.72 1.76
CA GLY A 137 -12.40 -26.03 2.39
C GLY A 137 -10.99 -26.55 2.67
N GLY A 138 -10.85 -27.30 3.76
CA GLY A 138 -9.56 -27.84 4.18
C GLY A 138 -8.59 -26.81 4.75
N MET A 139 -9.05 -25.60 5.05
CA MET A 139 -8.27 -24.54 5.67
C MET A 139 -8.94 -24.01 6.93
N LEU A 140 -8.15 -23.49 7.86
CA LEU A 140 -8.59 -22.91 9.12
C LEU A 140 -8.25 -21.41 9.13
N CYS A 141 -9.23 -20.53 9.33
CA CYS A 141 -8.99 -19.09 9.49
C CYS A 141 -8.35 -18.84 10.87
N ILE A 142 -7.06 -18.52 10.89
CA ILE A 142 -6.26 -18.34 12.11
C ILE A 142 -6.08 -16.87 12.50
N GLY A 143 -6.54 -15.91 11.71
CA GLY A 143 -6.47 -14.49 12.03
C GLY A 143 -6.84 -13.60 10.84
N THR A 144 -6.85 -12.29 11.06
CA THR A 144 -7.20 -11.29 10.05
C THR A 144 -6.12 -10.21 9.94
N GLN A 145 -5.99 -9.64 8.74
CA GLN A 145 -5.13 -8.50 8.43
C GLN A 145 -5.90 -7.17 8.48
N GLY A 146 -7.24 -7.22 8.58
CA GLY A 146 -8.11 -6.05 8.55
C GLY A 146 -9.26 -6.24 7.58
N CYS A 147 -9.70 -5.15 6.94
CA CYS A 147 -10.90 -5.12 6.12
C CYS A 147 -10.88 -5.99 4.86
N GLU A 148 -9.71 -6.50 4.45
CA GLU A 148 -9.59 -7.14 3.15
C GLU A 148 -9.03 -8.56 3.20
N TYR A 149 -7.96 -8.84 3.96
CA TYR A 149 -7.31 -10.15 3.97
C TYR A 149 -7.46 -10.91 5.30
N ASP A 150 -7.68 -12.21 5.20
CA ASP A 150 -7.62 -13.18 6.28
C ASP A 150 -6.44 -14.15 6.11
N MET A 151 -6.01 -14.74 7.21
CA MET A 151 -4.90 -15.69 7.28
C MET A 151 -5.45 -17.10 7.52
N TYR A 152 -5.19 -18.00 6.57
CA TYR A 152 -5.64 -19.38 6.61
C TYR A 152 -4.49 -20.36 6.75
N LEU A 153 -4.65 -21.37 7.61
CA LEU A 153 -3.76 -22.51 7.72
C LEU A 153 -4.34 -23.70 6.93
N VAL A 154 -3.58 -24.26 6.00
CA VAL A 154 -3.99 -25.46 5.27
C VAL A 154 -3.96 -26.68 6.20
N LEU A 155 -5.12 -27.28 6.44
CA LEU A 155 -5.28 -28.49 7.25
C LEU A 155 -5.18 -29.78 6.43
N GLU A 156 -5.74 -29.78 5.22
CA GLU A 156 -5.86 -30.97 4.36
C GLU A 156 -5.47 -30.66 2.92
N GLY A 157 -4.69 -31.55 2.29
CA GLY A 157 -4.22 -31.41 0.91
C GLY A 157 -2.68 -31.35 0.77
N LYS A 158 -2.20 -31.06 -0.43
CA LYS A 158 -0.77 -31.11 -0.80
C LYS A 158 0.09 -30.08 -0.05
N HIS A 159 -0.51 -28.95 0.34
CA HIS A 159 0.17 -27.81 0.98
C HIS A 159 -0.10 -27.73 2.49
N ARG A 160 -0.51 -28.85 3.09
CA ARG A 160 -0.83 -28.96 4.52
C ARG A 160 0.27 -28.38 5.40
N GLY A 161 -0.11 -27.47 6.30
CA GLY A 161 0.78 -26.76 7.23
C GLY A 161 1.17 -25.36 6.78
N LYS A 162 1.04 -25.02 5.49
CA LYS A 162 1.34 -23.68 4.97
C LYS A 162 0.25 -22.66 5.32
N ILE A 163 0.66 -21.39 5.32
CA ILE A 163 -0.24 -20.25 5.48
C ILE A 163 -0.60 -19.67 4.11
N VAL A 164 -1.87 -19.35 3.94
CA VAL A 164 -2.42 -18.68 2.77
C VAL A 164 -3.07 -17.39 3.24
N TYR A 165 -2.77 -16.28 2.59
CA TYR A 165 -3.52 -15.06 2.78
C TYR A 165 -4.56 -14.98 1.68
N THR A 166 -5.82 -14.79 2.05
CA THR A 166 -6.94 -14.70 1.12
C THR A 166 -7.70 -13.43 1.41
N SER A 167 -8.05 -12.63 0.40
CA SER A 167 -9.08 -11.63 0.56
C SER A 167 -10.46 -12.20 0.29
N ASP A 168 -11.49 -11.39 0.49
CA ASP A 168 -12.83 -11.68 -0.02
C ASP A 168 -12.80 -12.03 -1.52
N PHE A 169 -13.87 -12.66 -2.00
CA PHE A 169 -13.98 -13.19 -3.36
C PHE A 169 -13.99 -12.07 -4.40
N TYR A 170 -12.80 -11.64 -4.83
CA TYR A 170 -12.60 -10.64 -5.89
C TYR A 170 -11.99 -11.27 -7.15
N PRO A 171 -12.31 -10.74 -8.35
CA PRO A 171 -11.61 -11.13 -9.57
C PRO A 171 -10.12 -10.78 -9.51
N ASP A 172 -9.31 -11.50 -10.29
CA ASP A 172 -7.93 -11.12 -10.61
C ASP A 172 -6.90 -11.14 -9.46
N HIS A 173 -6.95 -12.21 -8.65
CA HIS A 173 -5.90 -12.73 -7.76
C HIS A 173 -5.98 -12.32 -6.26
N PRO A 174 -6.96 -12.84 -5.51
CA PRO A 174 -7.18 -12.48 -4.10
C PRO A 174 -6.55 -13.48 -3.12
N PHE A 175 -5.53 -14.24 -3.50
CA PHE A 175 -4.77 -15.01 -2.51
C PHE A 175 -3.32 -15.24 -2.91
N PHE A 176 -2.49 -15.48 -1.90
CA PHE A 176 -1.14 -15.98 -2.12
C PHE A 176 -0.68 -16.85 -0.94
N PHE A 177 0.22 -17.79 -1.25
CA PHE A 177 0.89 -18.62 -0.25
C PHE A 177 2.10 -17.88 0.29
N VAL A 178 2.29 -17.90 1.61
CA VAL A 178 3.54 -17.42 2.21
C VAL A 178 4.71 -18.33 1.80
N TYR A 179 5.93 -17.82 1.94
CA TYR A 179 7.13 -18.54 1.53
C TYR A 179 7.43 -19.76 2.40
N GLU A 180 7.08 -19.70 3.68
CA GLU A 180 7.41 -20.74 4.64
C GLU A 180 6.59 -22.02 4.43
N ASP A 181 7.18 -23.16 4.80
CA ASP A 181 6.54 -24.46 4.63
C ASP A 181 5.59 -24.82 5.77
N ASN A 182 5.69 -24.14 6.90
CA ASN A 182 4.81 -24.37 8.04
C ASN A 182 4.60 -23.12 8.91
N PHE A 183 3.57 -23.19 9.76
CA PHE A 183 3.20 -22.15 10.71
C PHE A 183 4.35 -21.66 11.62
N LEU A 184 5.20 -22.55 12.14
CA LEU A 184 6.25 -22.13 13.09
C LEU A 184 7.35 -21.34 12.40
N ASP A 185 7.74 -21.71 11.18
CA ASP A 185 8.73 -20.97 10.41
C ASP A 185 8.20 -19.57 10.04
N TRP A 186 6.94 -19.49 9.62
CA TRP A 186 6.25 -18.22 9.34
C TRP A 186 6.19 -17.33 10.60
N TYR A 187 5.77 -17.90 11.73
CA TYR A 187 5.67 -17.17 12.99
C TYR A 187 7.04 -16.73 13.54
N GLU A 188 8.05 -17.59 13.43
CA GLU A 188 9.40 -17.26 13.87
C GLU A 188 10.00 -16.15 13.00
N ARG A 189 9.79 -16.20 11.69
CA ARG A 189 10.22 -15.14 10.76
C ARG A 189 9.59 -13.80 11.08
N TRP A 190 8.29 -13.75 11.39
CA TRP A 190 7.62 -12.51 11.80
C TRP A 190 8.36 -11.84 12.97
N LEU A 191 8.73 -12.63 13.98
CA LEU A 191 9.48 -12.12 15.13
C LEU A 191 10.90 -11.68 14.74
N ASP A 192 11.57 -12.43 13.87
CA ASP A 192 12.91 -12.07 13.39
C ASP A 192 12.90 -10.74 12.66
N GLU A 193 11.96 -10.52 11.74
CA GLU A 193 11.87 -9.27 10.98
C GLU A 193 11.55 -8.06 11.88
N ILE A 194 10.77 -8.24 12.95
CA ILE A 194 10.58 -7.19 13.98
C ILE A 194 11.89 -6.91 14.72
N ILE A 195 12.58 -7.96 15.18
CA ILE A 195 13.83 -7.83 15.95
C ILE A 195 14.91 -7.14 15.12
N LEU A 196 14.95 -7.44 13.82
CA LEU A 196 15.85 -6.84 12.82
C LEU A 196 15.43 -5.44 12.37
N ASP A 197 14.29 -4.92 12.86
CA ASP A 197 13.77 -3.59 12.54
C ASP A 197 13.37 -3.41 11.07
N TYR A 198 12.89 -4.47 10.43
CA TYR A 198 12.41 -4.40 9.06
C TYR A 198 11.03 -3.72 8.99
N ASP A 199 10.70 -3.21 7.82
CA ASP A 199 9.34 -2.81 7.45
C ASP A 199 8.53 -4.05 7.09
N ILE A 200 7.59 -4.37 7.99
CA ILE A 200 6.76 -5.57 7.94
C ILE A 200 5.28 -5.25 7.66
N ALA A 201 4.98 -4.09 7.06
CA ALA A 201 3.60 -3.69 6.75
C ALA A 201 2.83 -4.75 5.94
N TRP A 202 3.53 -5.45 5.04
CA TRP A 202 3.00 -6.56 4.24
C TRP A 202 3.76 -7.87 4.55
N PHE A 203 3.80 -8.25 5.82
CA PHE A 203 4.53 -9.44 6.26
C PHE A 203 4.06 -10.72 5.57
N GLY A 204 4.96 -11.44 4.92
CA GLY A 204 4.69 -12.72 4.25
C GLY A 204 4.55 -12.63 2.73
N THR A 205 4.31 -11.44 2.16
CA THR A 205 4.28 -11.23 0.69
C THR A 205 5.69 -11.21 0.09
N ARG A 206 6.67 -10.73 0.86
CA ARG A 206 8.05 -10.53 0.43
C ARG A 206 8.91 -11.76 0.69
N MET A 207 9.87 -12.01 -0.19
CA MET A 207 10.81 -13.13 -0.05
C MET A 207 11.59 -13.06 1.28
N PRO A 208 11.78 -14.19 2.00
CA PRO A 208 12.60 -14.24 3.21
C PRO A 208 14.08 -14.03 2.90
N GLY A 209 14.86 -13.74 3.94
CA GLY A 209 16.31 -13.55 3.83
C GLY A 209 16.77 -12.14 4.23
N ASP A 210 18.06 -12.03 4.53
CA ASP A 210 18.75 -10.75 4.69
C ASP A 210 19.23 -10.20 3.33
N GLU A 211 19.92 -9.07 3.35
CA GLU A 211 20.44 -8.41 2.14
C GLU A 211 21.29 -9.37 1.30
N ASN A 212 22.23 -10.11 1.91
CA ASN A 212 23.12 -11.02 1.19
C ASN A 212 22.38 -12.21 0.59
N ALA A 213 21.43 -12.78 1.33
CA ALA A 213 20.61 -13.89 0.84
C ALA A 213 19.81 -13.48 -0.41
N LEU A 214 19.19 -12.30 -0.40
CA LEU A 214 18.43 -11.80 -1.54
C LEU A 214 19.32 -11.46 -2.74
N ILE A 215 20.52 -10.90 -2.52
CA ILE A 215 21.52 -10.70 -3.59
C ILE A 215 21.90 -12.05 -4.21
N GLN A 216 22.18 -13.07 -3.40
CA GLN A 216 22.52 -14.40 -3.89
C GLN A 216 21.37 -15.04 -4.67
N VAL A 217 20.11 -14.87 -4.22
CA VAL A 217 18.95 -15.36 -4.98
C VAL A 217 18.87 -14.66 -6.33
N TYR A 218 19.03 -13.34 -6.37
CA TYR A 218 19.00 -12.57 -7.62
C TYR A 218 20.07 -13.05 -8.60
N GLN A 219 21.31 -13.17 -8.15
CA GLN A 219 22.46 -13.56 -8.99
C GLN A 219 22.35 -14.98 -9.55
N ASN A 220 21.70 -15.88 -8.80
CA ASN A 220 21.55 -17.29 -9.18
C ASN A 220 20.14 -17.63 -9.70
N ALA A 221 19.30 -16.61 -9.93
CA ALA A 221 17.91 -16.81 -10.33
C ALA A 221 17.81 -17.49 -11.70
N PRO A 222 17.00 -18.55 -11.85
CA PRO A 222 16.84 -19.25 -13.13
C PRO A 222 15.92 -18.51 -14.11
N ASN A 223 15.19 -17.49 -13.66
CA ASN A 223 14.26 -16.70 -14.46
C ASN A 223 14.06 -15.29 -13.86
N GLU A 224 13.46 -14.40 -14.65
CA GLU A 224 13.20 -13.01 -14.27
C GLU A 224 12.20 -12.88 -13.11
N GLU A 225 11.23 -13.79 -12.98
CA GLU A 225 10.26 -13.75 -11.88
C GLU A 225 10.95 -13.86 -10.50
N ILE A 226 11.94 -14.75 -10.38
CA ILE A 226 12.68 -14.92 -9.13
C ILE A 226 13.59 -13.72 -8.86
N LYS A 227 14.17 -13.12 -9.90
CA LYS A 227 14.94 -11.88 -9.77
C LYS A 227 14.07 -10.74 -9.23
N SER A 228 12.91 -10.50 -9.84
CA SER A 228 12.02 -9.42 -9.41
C SER A 228 11.49 -9.67 -7.99
N LYS A 229 11.19 -10.92 -7.61
CA LYS A 229 10.82 -11.25 -6.21
C LYS A 229 11.95 -11.04 -5.21
N ALA A 230 13.20 -11.27 -5.62
CA ALA A 230 14.36 -11.03 -4.76
C ALA A 230 14.56 -9.52 -4.53
N LEU A 231 14.45 -8.70 -5.57
CA LEU A 231 14.48 -7.23 -5.43
C LEU A 231 13.29 -6.70 -4.63
N ASP A 232 12.07 -7.15 -4.92
CA ASP A 232 10.89 -6.76 -4.14
C ASP A 232 11.05 -7.10 -2.65
N GLY A 233 11.67 -8.25 -2.37
CA GLY A 233 12.05 -8.68 -1.02
C GLY A 233 12.89 -7.65 -0.26
N MET A 234 13.70 -6.84 -0.95
CA MET A 234 14.58 -5.83 -0.33
C MET A 234 13.82 -4.61 0.19
N PHE A 235 12.58 -4.34 -0.26
CA PHE A 235 11.81 -3.20 0.24
C PHE A 235 11.46 -3.28 1.73
N LYS A 236 11.57 -4.47 2.34
CA LYS A 236 11.42 -4.64 3.79
C LYS A 236 12.58 -4.03 4.58
N PHE A 237 13.74 -3.80 3.97
CA PHE A 237 14.85 -3.19 4.69
C PHE A 237 14.62 -1.69 4.82
N LYS A 238 14.60 -1.15 6.05
CA LYS A 238 14.46 0.29 6.28
C LYS A 238 15.68 1.07 5.76
N LYS A 239 16.85 0.47 5.87
CA LYS A 239 18.11 0.92 5.29
C LYS A 239 18.86 -0.31 4.79
N ILE A 240 19.60 -0.14 3.70
CA ILE A 240 20.49 -1.17 3.16
C ILE A 240 21.95 -0.76 3.35
N SER A 241 22.84 -1.74 3.34
CA SER A 241 24.28 -1.58 3.46
C SER A 241 24.90 -1.06 2.15
N GLN A 242 26.09 -0.45 2.23
CA GLN A 242 26.80 0.02 1.04
C GLN A 242 27.06 -1.10 0.01
N PRO A 243 27.46 -2.32 0.38
CA PRO A 243 27.59 -3.41 -0.59
C PRO A 243 26.30 -3.72 -1.36
N THR A 244 25.14 -3.54 -0.73
CA THR A 244 23.85 -3.70 -1.40
C THR A 244 23.53 -2.53 -2.31
N VAL A 245 23.92 -1.30 -1.94
CA VAL A 245 23.86 -0.14 -2.86
C VAL A 245 24.72 -0.41 -4.10
N ASP A 246 25.99 -0.78 -3.94
CA ASP A 246 26.91 -1.06 -5.05
C ASP A 246 26.37 -2.16 -6.00
N PHE A 247 25.74 -3.18 -5.42
CA PHE A 247 25.05 -4.23 -6.19
C PHE A 247 23.87 -3.67 -6.99
N LEU A 248 23.02 -2.85 -6.37
CA LEU A 248 21.86 -2.25 -7.04
C LEU A 248 22.28 -1.24 -8.10
N GLU A 249 23.36 -0.49 -7.90
CA GLU A 249 23.94 0.39 -8.92
C GLU A 249 24.36 -0.43 -10.14
N SER A 250 25.05 -1.56 -9.92
CA SER A 250 25.42 -2.48 -11.00
C SER A 250 24.20 -3.05 -11.73
N VAL A 251 23.11 -3.37 -11.01
CA VAL A 251 21.84 -3.83 -11.61
C VAL A 251 21.20 -2.72 -12.43
N ALA A 252 21.19 -1.49 -11.91
CA ALA A 252 20.64 -0.34 -12.60
C ALA A 252 21.41 -0.05 -13.90
N GLU A 253 22.75 -0.05 -13.87
CA GLU A 253 23.61 0.22 -15.03
C GLU A 253 23.50 -0.84 -16.12
N GLN A 254 23.30 -2.11 -15.77
CA GLN A 254 23.18 -3.22 -16.74
C GLN A 254 21.87 -3.16 -17.56
N GLY A 255 20.92 -2.31 -17.17
CA GLY A 255 19.81 -1.84 -18.01
C GLY A 255 18.88 -2.93 -18.54
N GLN A 256 17.91 -3.37 -17.74
CA GLN A 256 16.81 -4.29 -18.11
C GLN A 256 15.55 -4.04 -17.24
N ASN A 257 14.61 -5.01 -17.19
CA ASN A 257 13.35 -4.97 -16.41
C ASN A 257 13.51 -4.56 -14.94
N ASP A 258 14.68 -4.81 -14.35
CA ASP A 258 14.94 -4.58 -12.92
C ASP A 258 15.54 -3.19 -12.61
N ARG A 259 15.91 -2.41 -13.63
CA ARG A 259 16.60 -1.12 -13.47
C ARG A 259 15.81 -0.17 -12.58
N THR A 260 14.53 0.01 -12.89
CA THR A 260 13.63 0.90 -12.15
C THR A 260 13.52 0.53 -10.67
N THR A 261 13.34 -0.75 -10.39
CA THR A 261 13.25 -1.28 -9.03
C THR A 261 14.55 -1.05 -8.26
N ALA A 262 15.71 -1.24 -8.91
CA ALA A 262 17.01 -1.00 -8.30
C ALA A 262 17.20 0.48 -7.93
N ILE A 263 16.90 1.41 -8.85
CA ILE A 263 16.96 2.86 -8.58
C ILE A 263 16.02 3.22 -7.41
N GLN A 264 14.81 2.66 -7.38
CA GLN A 264 13.86 2.90 -6.30
C GLN A 264 14.39 2.43 -4.93
N LEU A 265 15.02 1.26 -4.87
CA LEU A 265 15.63 0.72 -3.64
C LEU A 265 16.81 1.57 -3.15
N ILE A 266 17.66 2.06 -4.07
CA ILE A 266 18.75 2.98 -3.75
C ILE A 266 18.17 4.27 -3.15
N CYS A 267 17.24 4.91 -3.86
CA CYS A 267 16.62 6.18 -3.46
C CYS A 267 15.82 6.09 -2.16
N LYS A 268 15.20 4.93 -1.89
CA LYS A 268 14.54 4.65 -0.61
C LYS A 268 15.49 4.76 0.57
N THR A 269 16.76 4.42 0.37
CA THR A 269 17.80 4.50 1.41
C THR A 269 18.45 5.88 1.45
N SER A 270 18.76 6.44 0.28
CA SER A 270 19.37 7.76 0.14
C SER A 270 19.09 8.32 -1.25
N ILE A 271 18.44 9.49 -1.30
CA ILE A 271 18.26 10.24 -2.55
C ILE A 271 19.61 10.64 -3.13
N ASP A 272 20.59 11.01 -2.30
CA ASP A 272 21.94 11.36 -2.74
C ASP A 272 22.65 10.20 -3.44
N ALA A 273 22.49 8.96 -2.93
CA ALA A 273 23.06 7.77 -3.58
C ALA A 273 22.41 7.48 -4.94
N GLY A 274 21.11 7.78 -5.09
CA GLY A 274 20.38 7.61 -6.34
C GLY A 274 20.42 8.83 -7.27
N ARG A 275 21.18 9.87 -6.91
CA ARG A 275 21.13 11.19 -7.53
C ARG A 275 21.33 11.15 -9.04
N ASP A 276 22.39 10.51 -9.50
CA ASP A 276 22.76 10.52 -10.91
C ASP A 276 21.73 9.76 -11.76
N PHE A 277 21.17 8.66 -11.25
CA PHE A 277 20.07 7.95 -11.89
C PHE A 277 18.77 8.77 -11.92
N LEU A 278 18.45 9.50 -10.85
CA LEU A 278 17.28 10.37 -10.83
C LEU A 278 17.41 11.50 -11.84
N LEU A 279 18.59 12.12 -11.95
CA LEU A 279 18.85 13.14 -12.97
C LEU A 279 18.79 12.56 -14.37
N GLU A 280 19.31 11.35 -14.59
CA GLU A 280 19.19 10.64 -15.87
C GLU A 280 17.72 10.42 -16.24
N LEU A 281 16.90 9.91 -15.32
CA LEU A 281 15.46 9.69 -15.55
C LEU A 281 14.70 10.99 -15.82
N LEU A 282 15.02 12.07 -15.08
CA LEU A 282 14.38 13.37 -15.30
C LEU A 282 14.76 14.01 -16.65
N HIS A 283 15.98 13.78 -17.13
CA HIS A 283 16.41 14.28 -18.45
C HIS A 283 16.05 13.34 -19.60
N SER A 284 15.69 12.08 -19.34
CA SER A 284 15.25 11.12 -20.35
C SER A 284 14.07 11.67 -21.14
N GLU A 285 14.03 11.44 -22.46
CA GLU A 285 12.91 11.81 -23.34
C GLU A 285 11.66 10.92 -23.11
N SER A 286 11.81 9.81 -22.38
CA SER A 286 10.71 8.90 -22.05
C SER A 286 9.80 9.49 -20.97
N ASN A 287 8.49 9.59 -21.26
CA ASN A 287 7.49 9.99 -20.27
C ASN A 287 7.43 9.00 -19.09
N GLU A 288 7.65 7.71 -19.34
CA GLU A 288 7.65 6.68 -18.29
C GLU A 288 8.82 6.88 -17.32
N ASP A 289 10.01 7.19 -17.84
CA ASP A 289 11.20 7.46 -17.01
C ASP A 289 11.01 8.71 -16.17
N PHE A 290 10.49 9.78 -16.78
CA PHE A 290 10.22 11.04 -16.09
C PHE A 290 9.20 10.84 -14.96
N LEU A 291 8.08 10.16 -15.26
CA LEU A 291 7.05 9.82 -14.29
C LEU A 291 7.62 8.95 -13.15
N GLN A 292 8.46 7.98 -13.48
CA GLN A 292 9.13 7.14 -12.50
C GLN A 292 10.04 7.94 -11.54
N ALA A 293 10.79 8.91 -12.06
CA ALA A 293 11.58 9.79 -11.23
C ALA A 293 10.71 10.58 -10.23
N LEU A 294 9.58 11.12 -10.70
CA LEU A 294 8.61 11.82 -9.86
C LEU A 294 8.00 10.91 -8.78
N TYR A 295 7.67 9.66 -9.12
CA TYR A 295 7.23 8.66 -8.15
C TYR A 295 8.27 8.45 -7.04
N ILE A 296 9.54 8.26 -7.42
CA ILE A 296 10.61 8.05 -6.45
C ILE A 296 10.79 9.29 -5.55
N LEU A 297 10.82 10.48 -6.13
CA LEU A 297 10.98 11.74 -5.40
C LEU A 297 9.81 12.01 -4.45
N ASN A 298 8.57 11.77 -4.86
CA ASN A 298 7.40 11.97 -4.01
C ASN A 298 7.38 11.00 -2.81
N TRP A 299 7.73 9.72 -3.02
CA TRP A 299 7.70 8.73 -1.96
C TRP A 299 8.89 8.83 -0.98
N TYR A 300 10.10 9.04 -1.49
CA TYR A 300 11.32 8.93 -0.70
C TYR A 300 12.05 10.27 -0.48
N GLY A 301 11.73 11.30 -1.27
CA GLY A 301 12.39 12.61 -1.21
C GLY A 301 11.97 13.53 -0.05
N LYS A 302 10.93 13.18 0.71
CA LYS A 302 10.31 14.06 1.73
C LYS A 302 11.24 14.58 2.83
N SER A 303 12.37 13.91 3.06
CA SER A 303 13.36 14.28 4.09
C SER A 303 14.72 14.70 3.51
N SER A 304 14.81 14.87 2.19
CA SER A 304 16.02 15.23 1.46
C SER A 304 15.92 16.64 0.88
N ASP A 305 17.07 17.23 0.54
CA ASP A 305 17.09 18.45 -0.26
C ASP A 305 16.78 18.09 -1.72
N LEU A 306 15.71 18.67 -2.27
CA LEU A 306 15.25 18.39 -3.62
C LEU A 306 15.52 19.55 -4.60
N ALA A 307 16.25 20.59 -4.19
CA ALA A 307 16.36 21.84 -4.95
C ALA A 307 16.81 21.64 -6.41
N GLU A 308 17.80 20.78 -6.65
CA GLU A 308 18.28 20.49 -8.00
C GLU A 308 17.23 19.75 -8.85
N PHE A 309 16.54 18.75 -8.28
CA PHE A 309 15.51 18.00 -8.99
C PHE A 309 14.30 18.89 -9.30
N ILE A 310 13.91 19.74 -8.35
CA ILE A 310 12.85 20.74 -8.52
C ILE A 310 13.17 21.66 -9.70
N GLN A 311 14.42 22.14 -9.79
CA GLN A 311 14.85 22.99 -10.89
C GLN A 311 14.69 22.29 -12.24
N VAL A 312 15.12 21.02 -12.34
CA VAL A 312 14.98 20.22 -13.57
C VAL A 312 13.49 20.00 -13.90
N ILE A 313 12.67 19.60 -12.92
CA ILE A 313 11.23 19.36 -13.13
C ILE A 313 10.54 20.61 -13.66
N VAL A 314 10.82 21.78 -13.07
CA VAL A 314 10.23 23.06 -13.53
C VAL A 314 10.67 23.40 -14.96
N GLN A 315 11.93 23.11 -15.33
CA GLN A 315 12.45 23.32 -16.68
C GLN A 315 11.87 22.34 -17.71
N SER A 316 11.39 21.17 -17.27
CA SER A 316 10.82 20.12 -18.12
C SER A 316 9.29 20.09 -18.14
N LEU A 317 8.61 21.11 -17.60
CA LEU A 317 7.14 21.16 -17.58
C LEU A 317 6.56 21.08 -19.00
N ASP A 318 7.18 21.70 -19.98
CA ASP A 318 6.74 21.69 -21.38
C ASP A 318 6.62 20.29 -21.99
N ARG A 319 7.28 19.28 -21.41
CA ARG A 319 7.24 17.88 -21.83
C ARG A 319 6.07 17.09 -21.23
N VAL A 320 5.36 17.65 -20.24
CA VAL A 320 4.25 16.98 -19.58
C VAL A 320 2.99 17.10 -20.44
N HIS A 321 2.42 15.96 -20.83
CA HIS A 321 1.27 15.92 -21.74
C HIS A 321 0.09 15.10 -21.22
N ASP A 322 0.23 14.48 -20.05
CA ASP A 322 -0.79 13.64 -19.45
C ASP A 322 -1.12 14.08 -18.01
N PRO A 323 -2.35 13.81 -17.55
CA PRO A 323 -2.80 14.27 -16.23
C PRO A 323 -2.19 13.52 -15.05
N GLU A 324 -1.60 12.33 -15.25
CA GLU A 324 -0.98 11.55 -14.18
C GLU A 324 0.40 12.11 -13.84
N THR A 325 1.24 12.33 -14.85
CA THR A 325 2.52 12.99 -14.70
C THR A 325 2.37 14.37 -14.08
N LEU A 326 1.38 15.16 -14.55
CA LEU A 326 1.12 16.48 -13.99
C LEU A 326 0.74 16.45 -12.50
N ARG A 327 -0.03 15.45 -12.07
CA ARG A 327 -0.35 15.25 -10.64
C ARG A 327 0.91 15.00 -9.82
N HIS A 328 1.82 14.16 -10.33
CA HIS A 328 3.07 13.84 -9.64
C HIS A 328 4.06 15.01 -9.60
N VAL A 329 4.13 15.81 -10.66
CA VAL A 329 4.82 17.10 -10.63
C VAL A 329 4.27 17.96 -9.49
N GLY A 330 2.94 18.09 -9.40
CA GLY A 330 2.29 18.82 -8.31
C GLY A 330 2.66 18.30 -6.93
N TYR A 331 2.69 16.97 -6.73
CA TYR A 331 3.07 16.37 -5.44
C TYR A 331 4.52 16.67 -5.04
N VAL A 332 5.46 16.56 -5.99
CA VAL A 332 6.89 16.80 -5.71
C VAL A 332 7.14 18.29 -5.43
N LEU A 333 6.50 19.18 -6.20
CA LEU A 333 6.74 20.61 -6.08
C LEU A 333 6.00 21.26 -4.90
N GLU A 334 4.98 20.62 -4.32
CA GLU A 334 4.08 21.24 -3.32
C GLU A 334 4.82 21.80 -2.11
N SER A 335 5.81 21.07 -1.57
CA SER A 335 6.57 21.48 -0.39
C SER A 335 7.66 22.52 -0.69
N SER A 336 7.99 22.73 -1.96
CA SER A 336 9.11 23.59 -2.38
C SER A 336 8.75 25.07 -2.54
N GLY A 337 7.46 25.38 -2.69
CA GLY A 337 7.01 26.71 -3.09
C GLY A 337 7.34 27.07 -4.54
N ALA A 338 7.85 26.15 -5.36
CA ALA A 338 8.19 26.38 -6.78
C ALA A 338 6.95 26.39 -7.71
N ILE A 339 5.78 26.03 -7.19
CA ILE A 339 4.53 26.06 -7.96
C ILE A 339 4.05 27.51 -8.07
N THR A 340 3.95 28.00 -9.32
CA THR A 340 3.39 29.32 -9.67
C THR A 340 2.28 29.14 -10.69
N LEU A 341 1.28 30.02 -10.71
CA LEU A 341 0.25 29.96 -11.77
C LEU A 341 0.86 30.24 -13.14
N GLN A 342 1.93 31.03 -13.21
CA GLN A 342 2.66 31.32 -14.46
C GLN A 342 3.26 30.05 -15.07
N ASN A 343 3.98 29.25 -14.29
CA ASN A 343 4.59 28.01 -14.78
C ASN A 343 3.53 26.98 -15.21
N PHE A 344 2.35 27.02 -14.59
CA PHE A 344 1.26 26.08 -14.87
C PHE A 344 0.22 26.62 -15.87
N ALA A 345 0.37 27.85 -16.37
CA ALA A 345 -0.59 28.49 -17.27
C ALA A 345 -0.93 27.63 -18.52
N PRO A 346 0.02 26.95 -19.18
CA PRO A 346 -0.29 26.09 -20.32
C PRO A 346 -1.25 24.94 -19.97
N PHE A 347 -1.17 24.39 -18.75
CA PHE A 347 -2.05 23.30 -18.29
C PHE A 347 -3.40 23.81 -17.80
N LEU A 348 -3.41 24.95 -17.10
CA LEU A 348 -4.63 25.59 -16.62
C LEU A 348 -5.53 26.04 -17.79
N CYS A 349 -4.92 26.52 -18.87
CA CYS A 349 -5.63 26.93 -20.08
C CYS A 349 -5.70 25.81 -21.15
N HIS A 350 -5.39 24.56 -20.80
CA HIS A 350 -5.37 23.44 -21.74
C HIS A 350 -6.78 23.07 -22.23
N ASN A 351 -6.91 22.49 -23.43
CA ASN A 351 -8.22 22.10 -23.98
C ASN A 351 -8.78 20.80 -23.35
N ASP A 352 -7.91 19.97 -22.78
CA ASP A 352 -8.29 18.73 -22.08
C ASP A 352 -8.69 19.02 -20.63
N SER A 353 -9.93 18.68 -20.27
CA SER A 353 -10.50 18.91 -18.94
C SER A 353 -9.83 18.13 -17.82
N ASN A 354 -9.24 16.96 -18.10
CA ASN A 354 -8.50 16.17 -17.12
C ASN A 354 -7.17 16.85 -16.77
N ILE A 355 -6.48 17.38 -17.78
CA ILE A 355 -5.24 18.16 -17.59
C ILE A 355 -5.54 19.44 -16.83
N GLN A 356 -6.59 20.17 -17.19
CA GLN A 356 -7.02 21.36 -16.44
C GLN A 356 -7.32 21.03 -14.98
N THR A 357 -8.06 19.95 -14.71
CA THR A 357 -8.40 19.55 -13.34
C THR A 357 -7.17 19.17 -12.54
N ALA A 358 -6.24 18.41 -13.13
CA ALA A 358 -4.96 18.08 -12.52
C ALA A 358 -4.12 19.33 -12.23
N ALA A 359 -4.09 20.30 -13.15
CA ALA A 359 -3.39 21.58 -12.98
C ALA A 359 -3.98 22.42 -11.84
N ILE A 360 -5.31 22.52 -11.76
CA ILE A 360 -6.01 23.22 -10.68
C ILE A 360 -5.64 22.60 -9.33
N TYR A 361 -5.67 21.26 -9.26
CA TYR A 361 -5.30 20.57 -8.03
C TYR A 361 -3.81 20.76 -7.67
N ALA A 362 -2.90 20.66 -8.65
CA ALA A 362 -1.47 20.84 -8.44
C ALA A 362 -1.13 22.24 -7.90
N THR A 363 -1.82 23.28 -8.39
CA THR A 363 -1.59 24.69 -8.02
C THR A 363 -2.37 25.14 -6.78
N ARG A 364 -3.01 24.22 -6.04
CA ARG A 364 -3.82 24.54 -4.86
C ARG A 364 -3.05 25.30 -3.77
N SER A 365 -1.78 24.99 -3.57
CA SER A 365 -0.91 25.62 -2.56
C SER A 365 -0.25 26.91 -3.03
N CYS A 366 -0.47 27.34 -4.27
CA CYS A 366 0.21 28.51 -4.83
C CYS A 366 -0.23 29.82 -4.15
N ASN A 367 0.70 30.73 -3.89
CA ASN A 367 0.41 32.02 -3.25
C ASN A 367 0.18 33.17 -4.25
N ASP A 368 0.59 33.03 -5.52
CA ASP A 368 0.54 34.09 -6.54
C ASP A 368 -0.84 34.26 -7.22
N LYS A 369 -1.89 33.63 -6.67
CA LYS A 369 -3.21 33.54 -7.33
C LYS A 369 -3.84 34.91 -7.59
N SER A 370 -3.76 35.80 -6.61
CA SER A 370 -4.30 37.16 -6.75
C SER A 370 -3.51 38.01 -7.75
N GLU A 371 -2.20 37.76 -7.88
CA GLU A 371 -1.30 38.48 -8.80
C GLU A 371 -1.40 37.96 -10.24
N SER A 372 -1.88 36.72 -10.43
CA SER A 372 -2.00 36.05 -11.73
C SER A 372 -3.44 35.93 -12.22
N TRP A 373 -4.27 36.93 -11.92
CA TRP A 373 -5.70 36.91 -12.23
C TRP A 373 -5.99 36.81 -13.74
N GLU A 374 -5.09 37.30 -14.61
CA GLU A 374 -5.23 37.21 -16.07
C GLU A 374 -5.24 35.76 -16.54
N ILE A 375 -4.41 34.90 -15.94
CA ILE A 375 -4.36 33.47 -16.25
C ILE A 375 -5.66 32.81 -15.78
N ILE A 376 -6.13 33.15 -14.58
CA ILE A 376 -7.39 32.63 -14.05
C ILE A 376 -8.56 33.05 -14.96
N GLN A 377 -8.55 34.29 -15.45
CA GLN A 377 -9.56 34.76 -16.39
C GLN A 377 -9.51 33.98 -17.70
N GLN A 378 -8.33 33.80 -18.30
CA GLN A 378 -8.17 33.01 -19.53
C GLN A 378 -8.64 31.56 -19.34
N MET A 379 -8.28 30.96 -18.21
CA MET A 379 -8.74 29.64 -17.80
C MET A 379 -10.28 29.58 -17.70
N PHE A 380 -10.94 30.58 -17.10
CA PHE A 380 -12.40 30.62 -17.03
C PHE A 380 -13.08 30.95 -18.37
N MET A 381 -12.41 31.65 -19.27
CA MET A 381 -12.93 31.93 -20.62
C MET A 381 -12.91 30.69 -21.51
N GLY A 382 -11.82 29.93 -21.47
CA GLY A 382 -11.67 28.69 -22.25
C GLY A 382 -12.29 27.46 -21.56
N GLY A 383 -12.37 27.49 -20.23
CA GLY A 383 -12.88 26.42 -19.39
C GLY A 383 -14.38 26.52 -19.18
N GLY A 384 -15.09 25.41 -19.38
CA GLY A 384 -16.52 25.32 -19.07
C GLY A 384 -16.83 25.50 -17.58
N LYS A 385 -18.11 25.39 -17.23
CA LYS A 385 -18.62 25.56 -15.86
C LYS A 385 -17.87 24.74 -14.80
N GLU A 386 -17.42 23.54 -15.16
CA GLU A 386 -16.71 22.63 -14.25
C GLU A 386 -15.32 23.16 -13.84
N VAL A 387 -14.63 23.92 -14.70
CA VAL A 387 -13.34 24.56 -14.38
C VAL A 387 -13.49 25.58 -13.26
N VAL A 388 -14.55 26.41 -13.34
CA VAL A 388 -14.87 27.38 -12.28
C VAL A 388 -15.20 26.66 -10.98
N LYS A 389 -15.98 25.58 -11.01
CA LYS A 389 -16.31 24.80 -9.81
C LYS A 389 -15.08 24.16 -9.16
N ASN A 390 -14.21 23.55 -9.95
CA ASN A 390 -12.98 22.93 -9.47
C ASN A 390 -12.05 23.98 -8.86
N SER A 391 -11.91 25.15 -9.51
CA SER A 391 -11.16 26.28 -8.96
C SER A 391 -11.73 26.74 -7.61
N ILE A 392 -13.05 26.95 -7.50
CA ILE A 392 -13.70 27.32 -6.23
C ILE A 392 -13.47 26.26 -5.15
N HIS A 393 -13.53 24.98 -5.51
CA HIS A 393 -13.36 23.88 -4.57
C HIS A 393 -11.94 23.83 -3.99
N TYR A 394 -10.92 23.89 -4.85
CA TYR A 394 -9.53 23.72 -4.43
C TYR A 394 -8.84 25.02 -3.99
N TRP A 395 -9.17 26.16 -4.59
CA TRP A 395 -8.52 27.44 -4.31
C TRP A 395 -9.37 28.39 -3.47
N GLY A 396 -10.69 28.19 -3.44
CA GLY A 396 -11.62 29.19 -2.92
C GLY A 396 -11.93 30.28 -3.93
N ILE A 397 -12.41 31.43 -3.44
CA ILE A 397 -12.75 32.59 -4.28
C ILE A 397 -11.55 33.52 -4.31
N ILE A 398 -11.08 33.87 -5.51
CA ILE A 398 -9.96 34.79 -5.70
C ILE A 398 -10.51 36.20 -5.93
N PRO A 399 -10.22 37.19 -5.05
CA PRO A 399 -10.76 38.53 -5.17
C PRO A 399 -10.17 39.29 -6.36
N HIS A 400 -10.96 39.44 -7.43
CA HIS A 400 -10.63 40.32 -8.55
C HIS A 400 -11.87 40.69 -9.36
N GLU A 401 -12.02 41.97 -9.73
CA GLU A 401 -13.20 42.48 -10.43
C GLU A 401 -13.49 41.75 -11.75
N LYS A 402 -12.44 41.36 -12.48
CA LYS A 402 -12.57 40.63 -13.76
C LYS A 402 -13.04 39.18 -13.60
N LEU A 403 -12.97 38.60 -12.40
CA LEU A 403 -13.40 37.23 -12.12
C LEU A 403 -14.86 37.15 -11.64
N LEU A 404 -15.42 38.28 -11.15
CA LEU A 404 -16.78 38.35 -10.63
C LEU A 404 -17.88 37.84 -11.57
N PRO A 405 -17.84 38.08 -12.91
CA PRO A 405 -18.88 37.55 -13.80
C PRO A 405 -18.96 36.02 -13.79
N TYR A 406 -17.83 35.33 -13.67
CA TYR A 406 -17.77 33.87 -13.61
C TYR A 406 -18.29 33.34 -12.28
N TYR A 407 -17.94 34.00 -11.17
CA TYR A 407 -18.48 33.69 -9.85
C TYR A 407 -19.99 33.95 -9.76
N LYS A 408 -20.48 35.04 -10.38
CA LYS A 408 -21.93 35.33 -10.48
C LYS A 408 -22.67 34.22 -11.23
N ALA A 409 -22.10 33.69 -12.32
CA ALA A 409 -22.68 32.56 -13.04
C ALA A 409 -22.73 31.26 -12.22
N ALA A 410 -21.74 31.04 -11.34
CA ALA A 410 -21.68 29.87 -10.44
C ALA A 410 -22.52 30.04 -9.16
N TRP A 411 -22.79 31.27 -8.73
CA TRP A 411 -23.46 31.63 -7.47
C TRP A 411 -24.73 30.82 -7.13
N PRO A 412 -25.65 30.53 -8.09
CA PRO A 412 -26.85 29.77 -7.79
C PRO A 412 -26.61 28.39 -7.13
N GLU A 413 -25.46 27.76 -7.40
CA GLU A 413 -25.11 26.46 -6.82
C GLU A 413 -24.51 26.53 -5.41
N TYR A 414 -24.07 27.72 -4.98
CA TYR A 414 -23.34 27.93 -3.72
C TYR A 414 -24.15 28.74 -2.70
N LYS A 415 -25.13 29.54 -3.13
CA LYS A 415 -25.90 30.43 -2.23
C LYS A 415 -26.63 29.74 -1.07
N SER A 416 -27.00 28.47 -1.22
CA SER A 416 -27.65 27.66 -0.18
C SER A 416 -26.66 26.93 0.75
N LYS A 417 -25.35 26.98 0.44
CA LYS A 417 -24.29 26.30 1.19
C LYS A 417 -23.56 27.33 2.07
N ASN A 418 -23.92 27.43 3.35
CA ASN A 418 -23.42 28.48 4.27
C ASN A 418 -21.91 28.68 4.21
N ASN A 419 -21.11 27.61 4.30
CA ASN A 419 -19.64 27.70 4.29
C ASN A 419 -19.06 28.29 3.00
N PHE A 420 -19.73 28.10 1.85
CA PHE A 420 -19.29 28.68 0.58
C PHE A 420 -19.84 30.09 0.41
N ARG A 421 -21.09 30.34 0.83
CA ARG A 421 -21.70 31.66 0.82
C ARG A 421 -20.83 32.70 1.54
N GLU A 422 -20.29 32.36 2.71
CA GLU A 422 -19.38 33.25 3.45
C GLU A 422 -18.14 33.62 2.62
N LYS A 423 -17.50 32.65 1.95
CA LYS A 423 -16.33 32.90 1.08
C LYS A 423 -16.63 33.86 -0.09
N PHE A 424 -17.81 33.76 -0.69
CA PHE A 424 -18.22 34.70 -1.76
C PHE A 424 -18.42 36.11 -1.21
N ILE A 425 -19.04 36.23 -0.02
CA ILE A 425 -19.27 37.52 0.63
C ILE A 425 -17.94 38.15 1.06
N ASP A 426 -17.01 37.37 1.62
CA ASP A 426 -15.71 37.87 2.05
C ASP A 426 -14.89 38.40 0.86
N CYS A 427 -14.94 37.72 -0.30
CA CYS A 427 -14.39 38.25 -1.55
C CYS A 427 -14.99 39.62 -1.94
N LEU A 428 -16.31 39.80 -1.82
CA LEU A 428 -16.95 41.09 -2.11
C LEU A 428 -16.49 42.19 -1.14
N LYS A 429 -16.35 41.86 0.15
CA LYS A 429 -15.85 42.80 1.16
C LYS A 429 -14.41 43.23 0.86
N GLU A 430 -13.55 42.30 0.47
CA GLU A 430 -12.17 42.61 0.07
C GLU A 430 -12.12 43.58 -1.13
N LEU A 431 -13.10 43.47 -2.04
CA LEU A 431 -13.26 44.37 -3.19
C LEU A 431 -14.11 45.62 -2.90
N ASN A 432 -14.53 45.85 -1.65
CA ASN A 432 -15.42 46.94 -1.25
C ASN A 432 -16.76 47.00 -2.03
N LEU A 433 -17.30 45.82 -2.36
CA LEU A 433 -18.59 45.66 -3.05
C LEU A 433 -19.69 45.27 -2.05
N PRO A 434 -20.97 45.56 -2.35
CA PRO A 434 -22.07 45.24 -1.46
C PRO A 434 -22.35 43.73 -1.41
N ASP A 435 -22.71 43.21 -0.24
CA ASP A 435 -22.93 41.77 0.02
C ASP A 435 -23.98 41.11 -0.90
N ASP A 436 -24.89 41.90 -1.48
CA ASP A 436 -25.95 41.47 -2.39
C ASP A 436 -25.55 41.53 -3.88
N TYR A 437 -24.27 41.80 -4.19
CA TYR A 437 -23.77 41.95 -5.57
C TYR A 437 -24.14 40.77 -6.48
N PHE A 438 -23.99 39.53 -5.99
CA PHE A 438 -24.29 38.34 -6.79
C PHE A 438 -25.80 38.05 -6.92
N ASP A 439 -26.65 38.69 -6.10
CA ASP A 439 -28.11 38.55 -6.12
C ASP A 439 -28.81 39.60 -6.98
N LYS A 440 -28.11 40.68 -7.35
CA LYS A 440 -28.61 41.71 -8.28
C LYS A 440 -28.58 41.20 -9.72
N GLU A 441 -29.59 41.54 -10.52
CA GLU A 441 -29.66 41.19 -11.95
C GLU A 441 -28.47 41.74 -12.75
#